data_AF-A0A2N0B2M4-F1
#
_entry.id   AF-A0A2N0B2M4-F1
#
_cell.length_a   1.000
_cell.length_b   1.000
_cell.length_c   1.000
_cell.angle_alpha   90.00
_cell.angle_beta   90.00
_cell.angle_gamma   90.00
#
_symmetry.space_group_name_H-M   'P 1'
#
loop_
_entity.id
_entity.type
_entity.pdbx_description
1 polymer ?
#
loop_
_entity_poly.entity_id
_entity_poly.type
_entity_poly.pdbx_seq_one_letter_code
_entity_poly.pdbx_strand_id
1 'polypeptide(L)'
;MVEGMIQGKIGAMDVIMSPMADYSGAMSNPSPAGANMPQYDVGAFLKKYGGDINAAGPSLSQQAYNQVQFVLFGAAPPTAWARANSPDAATFDAVYYNQAATVMGVQMMFLTSIDAICMGMCAFSLAYAAEVGKMGTLNGQVADAVTQIKAQGQALKDKVAELQYLTDINDSTQLFNILKSPEYGLSAADIAMIQKKTSSSTSLKDLVWKTSNTNEMSFNDL
;
A
#
# COMPACT_ATOMS: atom_id res chain seq x y z
N MET A 1 -0.06 5.32 4.42
CA MET A 1 0.47 3.94 4.36
C MET A 1 0.46 3.40 2.94
N VAL A 2 -0.71 3.22 2.31
CA VAL A 2 -0.80 2.67 0.95
C VAL A 2 0.00 3.49 -0.07
N GLU A 3 -0.04 4.82 0.01
CA GLU A 3 0.81 5.70 -0.82
C GLU A 3 2.31 5.40 -0.65
N GLY A 4 2.75 5.03 0.57
CA GLY A 4 4.14 4.66 0.84
C GLY A 4 4.50 3.31 0.25
N MET A 5 3.55 2.37 0.19
CA MET A 5 3.72 1.10 -0.52
C MET A 5 3.80 1.32 -2.05
N ILE A 6 2.96 2.21 -2.58
CA ILE A 6 2.97 2.62 -4.00
C ILE A 6 4.33 3.21 -4.37
N GLN A 7 4.84 4.15 -3.56
CA GLN A 7 6.12 4.82 -3.75
C GLN A 7 7.35 3.93 -3.46
N GLY A 8 7.16 2.66 -3.08
CA GLY A 8 8.27 1.76 -2.74
C GLY A 8 9.00 2.13 -1.45
N LYS A 9 8.39 2.99 -0.63
CA LYS A 9 8.90 3.37 0.68
C LYS A 9 8.55 2.33 1.72
N ILE A 10 7.36 1.74 1.72
CA ILE A 10 6.95 0.68 2.66
C ILE A 10 6.96 -0.68 1.96
N GLY A 11 7.57 -1.67 2.59
CA GLY A 11 7.67 -3.05 2.10
C GLY A 11 7.08 -4.10 3.02
N ALA A 12 7.41 -5.36 2.73
CA ALA A 12 6.97 -6.50 3.52
C ALA A 12 7.60 -6.49 4.91
N MET A 13 8.90 -6.21 5.03
CA MET A 13 9.56 -6.21 6.33
C MET A 13 9.07 -5.09 7.24
N ASP A 14 8.65 -3.95 6.67
CA ASP A 14 7.97 -2.90 7.42
C ASP A 14 6.70 -3.43 8.09
N VAL A 15 5.89 -4.19 7.35
CA VAL A 15 4.66 -4.79 7.87
C VAL A 15 4.96 -5.88 8.90
N ILE A 16 5.96 -6.73 8.67
CA ILE A 16 6.34 -7.81 9.60
C ILE A 16 6.92 -7.23 10.89
N MET A 17 7.77 -6.20 10.82
CA MET A 17 8.42 -5.61 11.99
C MET A 17 7.56 -4.59 12.74
N SER A 18 6.42 -4.23 12.18
CA SER A 18 5.47 -3.31 12.79
C SER A 18 5.05 -3.58 14.25
N PRO A 19 5.02 -4.84 14.75
CA PRO A 19 4.73 -5.10 16.16
C PRO A 19 5.90 -4.86 17.12
N MET A 20 7.11 -4.64 16.61
CA MET A 20 8.30 -4.44 17.43
C MET A 20 8.23 -3.09 18.16
N ALA A 21 8.60 -3.07 19.45
CA ALA A 21 8.44 -1.87 20.27
C ALA A 21 9.29 -0.67 19.82
N ASP A 22 10.41 -0.93 19.13
CA ASP A 22 11.30 0.11 18.57
C ASP A 22 10.89 0.55 17.16
N TYR A 23 9.88 -0.09 16.55
CA TYR A 23 9.34 0.28 15.26
C TYR A 23 8.60 1.63 15.39
N SER A 24 9.30 2.73 15.07
CA SER A 24 8.88 4.10 15.40
C SER A 24 8.33 4.90 14.21
N GLY A 25 7.62 5.99 14.50
CA GLY A 25 7.13 6.97 13.52
C GLY A 25 8.21 7.57 12.59
N ALA A 26 9.51 7.32 12.84
CA ALA A 26 10.62 7.66 11.94
C ALA A 26 10.54 6.98 10.54
N MET A 27 9.60 6.04 10.36
CA MET A 27 9.27 5.45 9.05
C MET A 27 8.42 6.32 8.13
N SER A 28 7.97 7.49 8.59
CA SER A 28 7.48 8.53 7.70
C SER A 28 8.64 9.19 6.96
N ASN A 29 9.04 8.62 5.82
CA ASN A 29 9.92 9.29 4.87
C ASN A 29 9.20 9.47 3.52
N PRO A 30 8.89 10.71 3.10
CA PRO A 30 9.22 11.97 3.77
C PRO A 30 8.33 12.24 5.00
N SER A 31 8.85 13.09 5.90
CA SER A 31 8.05 13.68 6.98
C SER A 31 6.82 14.39 6.37
N PRO A 32 5.60 14.23 6.92
CA PRO A 32 4.40 14.79 6.31
C PRO A 32 4.50 16.31 6.20
N ALA A 33 4.34 16.84 4.99
CA ALA A 33 4.09 18.26 4.79
C ALA A 33 2.65 18.56 5.24
N GLY A 34 2.49 18.88 6.52
CA GLY A 34 1.26 19.46 7.07
C GLY A 34 0.20 18.46 7.56
N ALA A 35 -0.31 18.76 8.76
CA ALA A 35 -1.54 18.28 9.41
C ALA A 35 -1.68 16.75 9.67
N ASN A 36 -1.26 16.34 10.87
CA ASN A 36 -1.93 15.37 11.75
C ASN A 36 -2.34 13.99 11.21
N MET A 37 -1.69 13.48 10.17
CA MET A 37 -1.71 12.05 9.87
C MET A 37 -0.27 11.53 9.96
N PRO A 38 0.07 10.63 10.92
CA PRO A 38 1.32 9.90 10.86
C PRO A 38 1.27 9.01 9.60
N GLN A 39 1.67 9.57 8.45
CA GLN A 39 1.30 9.08 7.11
C GLN A 39 1.81 7.67 6.81
N TYR A 40 2.66 7.10 7.65
CA TYR A 40 3.37 5.85 7.37
C TYR A 40 3.57 4.96 8.61
N ASP A 41 2.88 5.21 9.72
CA ASP A 41 3.01 4.37 10.92
C ASP A 41 2.21 3.07 10.77
N VAL A 42 2.87 2.06 10.19
CA VAL A 42 2.33 0.72 9.99
C VAL A 42 2.03 0.04 11.33
N GLY A 43 2.85 0.29 12.36
CA GLY A 43 2.67 -0.24 13.71
C GLY A 43 1.42 0.30 14.38
N ALA A 44 1.22 1.62 14.39
CA ALA A 44 0.03 2.24 14.95
C ALA A 44 -1.25 1.80 14.24
N PHE A 45 -1.22 1.68 12.91
CA PHE A 45 -2.37 1.21 12.15
C PHE A 45 -2.73 -0.25 12.46
N LEU A 46 -1.76 -1.16 12.43
CA LEU A 46 -2.02 -2.58 12.69
C LEU A 46 -2.38 -2.83 14.15
N LYS A 47 -1.82 -2.07 15.10
CA LYS A 47 -2.23 -2.14 16.50
C LYS A 47 -3.68 -1.68 16.72
N LYS A 48 -4.13 -0.67 15.96
CA LYS A 48 -5.48 -0.12 16.07
C LYS A 48 -6.53 -0.94 15.33
N TYR A 49 -6.20 -1.45 14.14
CA TYR A 49 -7.17 -2.06 13.22
C TYR A 49 -6.88 -3.53 12.88
N GLY A 50 -5.67 -4.03 13.15
CA GLY A 50 -5.25 -5.38 12.74
C GLY A 50 -5.99 -6.51 13.45
N GLY A 51 -6.46 -6.27 14.68
CA GLY A 51 -7.30 -7.19 15.45
C GLY A 51 -8.72 -7.29 14.90
N ASP A 52 -9.32 -6.17 14.52
CA ASP A 52 -10.69 -6.11 13.99
C ASP A 52 -10.80 -6.77 12.60
N ILE A 53 -9.71 -6.81 11.84
CA ILE A 53 -9.67 -7.39 10.49
C ILE A 53 -9.60 -8.93 10.50
N ASN A 54 -9.07 -9.56 11.56
CA ASN A 54 -8.81 -11.01 11.55
C ASN A 54 -9.93 -11.90 12.12
N ALA A 55 -11.01 -11.34 12.66
CA ALA A 55 -12.16 -12.03 13.26
C ALA A 55 -11.86 -13.01 14.43
N ALA A 56 -10.73 -13.74 14.45
CA ALA A 56 -10.16 -14.48 15.58
C ALA A 56 -8.67 -14.83 15.34
N GLY A 57 -7.78 -14.49 16.30
CA GLY A 57 -6.35 -14.86 16.29
C GLY A 57 -5.39 -13.73 15.90
N PRO A 58 -4.07 -13.95 16.03
CA PRO A 58 -3.05 -12.96 15.65
C PRO A 58 -3.09 -12.70 14.14
N SER A 59 -2.91 -11.44 13.74
CA SER A 59 -2.84 -11.09 12.31
C SER A 59 -1.69 -11.80 11.60
N LEU A 60 -1.77 -11.92 10.27
CA LEU A 60 -0.67 -12.48 9.48
C LEU A 60 0.67 -11.77 9.77
N SER A 61 0.65 -10.43 9.90
CA SER A 61 1.84 -9.66 10.30
C SER A 61 2.36 -10.04 11.68
N GLN A 62 1.47 -10.25 12.66
CA GLN A 62 1.84 -10.68 14.01
C GLN A 62 2.37 -12.12 14.03
N GLN A 63 1.80 -13.01 13.22
CA GLN A 63 2.27 -14.38 13.07
C GLN A 63 3.68 -14.41 12.46
N ALA A 64 3.90 -13.67 11.38
CA ALA A 64 5.20 -13.52 10.74
C ALA A 64 6.22 -12.91 11.72
N TYR A 65 5.85 -11.85 12.44
CA TYR A 65 6.69 -11.25 13.48
C TYR A 65 7.09 -12.27 14.56
N ASN A 66 6.11 -12.97 15.14
CA ASN A 66 6.36 -13.96 16.19
C ASN A 66 7.29 -15.07 15.69
N GLN A 67 7.13 -15.50 14.44
CA GLN A 67 8.00 -16.50 13.84
C GLN A 67 9.43 -15.98 13.63
N VAL A 68 9.61 -14.73 13.19
CA VAL A 68 10.92 -14.09 13.11
C VAL A 68 11.57 -14.01 14.49
N GLN A 69 10.84 -13.58 15.52
CA GLN A 69 11.35 -13.55 16.90
C GLN A 69 11.73 -14.94 17.40
N PHE A 70 10.91 -15.95 17.08
CA PHE A 70 11.19 -17.34 17.45
C PHE A 70 12.48 -17.84 16.81
N VAL A 71 12.62 -17.69 15.49
CA VAL A 71 13.81 -18.11 14.75
C VAL A 71 15.04 -17.37 15.28
N LEU A 72 14.92 -16.07 15.55
CA LEU A 72 16.04 -15.27 16.05
C LEU A 72 16.25 -15.38 17.57
N PHE A 73 15.61 -16.32 18.28
CA PHE A 73 15.68 -16.49 19.74
C PHE A 73 15.48 -15.16 20.52
N GLY A 74 14.61 -14.29 20.02
CA GLY A 74 14.34 -12.97 20.59
C GLY A 74 15.44 -11.91 20.35
N ALA A 75 16.54 -12.28 19.68
CA ALA A 75 17.64 -11.38 19.32
C ALA A 75 17.39 -10.71 17.96
N ALA A 76 16.17 -10.24 17.71
CA ALA A 76 15.84 -9.57 16.46
C ALA A 76 16.65 -8.27 16.31
N PRO A 77 17.18 -7.97 15.10
CA PRO A 77 17.96 -6.77 14.86
C PRO A 77 17.17 -5.49 15.13
N PRO A 78 17.81 -4.39 15.60
CA PRO A 78 17.14 -3.12 15.84
C PRO A 78 16.53 -2.55 14.54
N THR A 79 15.22 -2.34 14.55
CA THR A 79 14.48 -1.95 13.33
C THR A 79 14.59 -0.46 13.06
N ALA A 80 14.59 0.36 14.12
CA ALA A 80 14.68 1.81 14.02
C ALA A 80 15.97 2.28 13.32
N TRP A 81 17.12 1.71 13.68
CA TRP A 81 18.40 2.08 13.08
C TRP A 81 18.50 1.61 11.63
N ALA A 82 18.19 0.34 11.36
CA ALA A 82 18.25 -0.22 10.00
C ALA A 82 17.36 0.59 9.05
N ARG A 83 16.21 1.02 9.55
CA ARG A 83 15.26 1.81 8.78
C ARG A 83 15.66 3.26 8.58
N ALA A 84 16.18 3.93 9.61
CA ALA A 84 16.69 5.30 9.50
C ALA A 84 17.80 5.43 8.44
N ASN A 85 18.52 4.35 8.15
CA ASN A 85 19.60 4.29 7.18
C ASN A 85 19.19 3.69 5.82
N SER A 86 17.90 3.37 5.64
CA SER A 86 17.40 2.76 4.40
C SER A 86 16.57 3.77 3.59
N PRO A 87 16.95 4.10 2.35
CA PRO A 87 16.25 5.08 1.51
C PRO A 87 14.90 4.57 0.97
N ASP A 88 14.70 3.25 0.94
CA ASP A 88 13.53 2.58 0.42
C ASP A 88 13.30 1.21 1.11
N ALA A 89 12.16 0.60 0.82
CA ALA A 89 11.76 -0.68 1.37
C ALA A 89 12.70 -1.83 0.99
N ALA A 90 13.19 -1.87 -0.26
CA ALA A 90 14.03 -2.97 -0.72
C ALA A 90 15.39 -2.97 0.00
N THR A 91 15.95 -1.78 0.23
CA THR A 91 17.19 -1.61 1.00
C THR A 91 16.98 -2.00 2.45
N PHE A 92 15.83 -1.63 3.05
CA PHE A 92 15.50 -2.04 4.41
C PHE A 92 15.36 -3.55 4.56
N ASP A 93 14.63 -4.19 3.65
CA ASP A 93 14.46 -5.64 3.62
C ASP A 93 15.84 -6.32 3.53
N ALA A 94 16.71 -5.87 2.62
CA ALA A 94 18.05 -6.43 2.45
C ALA A 94 18.93 -6.27 3.70
N VAL A 95 18.96 -5.08 4.32
CA VAL A 95 19.72 -4.80 5.54
C VAL A 95 19.23 -5.66 6.70
N TYR A 96 17.92 -5.77 6.87
CA TYR A 96 17.33 -6.57 7.94
C TYR A 96 17.63 -8.07 7.74
N TYR A 97 17.45 -8.60 6.53
CA TYR A 97 17.75 -10.00 6.23
C TYR A 97 19.22 -10.35 6.40
N ASN A 98 20.14 -9.44 6.06
CA ASN A 98 21.57 -9.66 6.27
C ASN A 98 21.91 -9.81 7.77
N GLN A 99 21.34 -8.93 8.61
CA GLN A 99 21.52 -9.01 10.06
C GLN A 99 20.87 -10.27 10.65
N ALA A 100 19.64 -10.59 10.22
CA ALA A 100 18.95 -11.81 10.62
C ALA A 100 19.73 -13.07 10.23
N ALA A 101 20.30 -13.13 9.03
CA ALA A 101 21.10 -14.26 8.55
C ALA A 101 22.34 -14.51 9.41
N THR A 102 22.99 -13.44 9.88
CA THR A 102 24.13 -13.55 10.80
C THR A 102 23.71 -14.20 12.12
N VAL A 103 22.60 -13.75 12.70
CA VAL A 103 22.05 -14.31 13.95
C VAL A 103 21.63 -15.77 13.76
N MET A 104 20.92 -16.08 12.67
CA MET A 104 20.52 -17.46 12.32
C MET A 104 21.72 -18.39 12.14
N GLY A 105 22.82 -17.90 11.55
CA GLY A 105 24.04 -18.68 11.37
C GLY A 105 24.69 -19.07 12.70
N VAL A 106 24.78 -18.12 13.65
CA VAL A 106 25.29 -18.39 15.00
C VAL A 106 24.39 -19.38 15.75
N GLN A 107 23.08 -19.25 15.63
CA GLN A 107 22.11 -20.17 16.24
C GLN A 107 22.23 -21.59 15.68
N MET A 108 22.35 -21.72 14.36
CA MET A 108 22.61 -23.01 13.73
C MET A 108 23.92 -23.64 14.21
N MET A 109 24.98 -22.86 14.36
CA MET A 109 26.25 -23.35 14.88
C MET A 109 26.10 -23.85 16.33
N PHE A 110 25.37 -23.11 17.17
CA PHE A 110 25.08 -23.52 18.53
C PHE A 110 24.27 -24.83 18.59
N LEU A 111 23.16 -24.92 17.85
CA LEU A 111 22.30 -26.11 17.84
C LEU A 111 23.00 -27.35 17.29
N THR A 112 23.81 -27.19 16.24
CA THR A 112 24.60 -28.31 15.69
C THR A 112 25.67 -28.80 16.68
N SER A 113 26.23 -27.92 17.51
CA SER A 113 27.14 -28.34 18.61
C SER A 113 26.43 -29.16 19.69
N ILE A 114 25.18 -28.80 20.04
CA ILE A 114 24.37 -29.57 20.99
C ILE A 114 23.99 -30.92 20.40
N ASP A 115 23.57 -30.94 19.13
CA ASP A 115 23.27 -32.20 18.44
C ASP A 115 24.50 -33.11 18.43
N ALA A 116 25.71 -32.58 18.22
CA ALA A 116 26.94 -33.36 18.31
C ALA A 116 27.19 -33.94 19.72
N ILE A 117 26.93 -33.16 20.79
CA ILE A 117 27.01 -33.63 22.18
C ILE A 117 26.00 -34.77 22.42
N CYS A 118 24.79 -34.66 21.86
CA CYS A 118 23.76 -35.69 21.95
C CYS A 118 23.99 -36.89 20.98
N MET A 119 25.12 -36.97 20.27
CA MET A 119 25.34 -37.96 19.19
C MET A 119 24.23 -37.96 18.13
N GLY A 120 23.66 -36.80 17.85
CA GLY A 120 22.58 -36.60 16.86
C GLY A 120 21.18 -36.97 17.33
N MET A 121 21.00 -37.49 18.56
CA MET A 121 19.68 -37.94 19.04
C MET A 121 18.70 -36.78 19.33
N CYS A 122 19.22 -35.57 19.54
CA CYS A 122 18.42 -34.40 19.90
C CYS A 122 17.78 -33.69 18.68
N ALA A 123 18.39 -33.80 17.49
CA ALA A 123 17.90 -33.28 16.21
C ALA A 123 17.41 -31.81 16.24
N PHE A 124 17.99 -30.96 17.09
CA PHE A 124 17.57 -29.58 17.26
C PHE A 124 17.82 -28.73 16.01
N SER A 125 18.94 -28.96 15.32
CA SER A 125 19.27 -28.26 14.07
C SER A 125 18.25 -28.52 12.96
N LEU A 126 17.73 -29.76 12.86
CA LEU A 126 16.69 -30.12 11.89
C LEU A 126 15.34 -29.46 12.24
N ALA A 127 14.96 -29.51 13.52
CA ALA A 127 13.74 -28.85 13.99
C ALA A 127 13.79 -27.35 13.74
N TYR A 128 14.93 -26.71 14.01
CA TYR A 128 15.14 -25.29 13.74
C TYR A 128 15.07 -24.96 12.24
N ALA A 129 15.65 -25.79 11.36
CA ALA A 129 15.55 -25.59 9.92
C ALA A 129 14.10 -25.58 9.41
N ALA A 130 13.22 -26.41 9.99
CA ALA A 130 11.80 -26.40 9.67
C ALA A 130 11.12 -25.07 10.07
N GLU A 131 11.49 -24.51 11.23
CA GLU A 131 10.97 -23.22 11.72
C GLU A 131 11.47 -22.03 10.87
N VAL A 132 12.69 -22.11 10.35
CA VAL A 132 13.19 -21.16 9.33
C VAL A 132 12.39 -21.26 8.03
N GLY A 133 12.04 -22.49 7.60
CA GLY A 133 11.19 -22.69 6.43
C GLY A 133 9.81 -22.05 6.60
N LYS A 134 9.19 -22.24 7.77
CA LYS A 134 7.92 -21.62 8.14
C LYS A 134 7.99 -20.08 8.17
N MET A 135 9.09 -19.52 8.68
CA MET A 135 9.36 -18.08 8.59
C MET A 135 9.35 -17.60 7.14
N GLY A 136 10.03 -18.32 6.24
CA GLY A 136 10.03 -18.02 4.81
C GLY A 136 8.63 -18.01 4.20
N THR A 137 7.79 -18.99 4.53
CA THR A 137 6.39 -19.04 4.07
C THR A 137 5.58 -17.84 4.57
N LEU A 138 5.63 -17.53 5.86
CA LEU A 138 4.88 -16.41 6.44
C LEU A 138 5.34 -15.06 5.86
N ASN A 139 6.65 -14.86 5.72
CA ASN A 139 7.20 -13.65 5.11
C ASN A 139 6.78 -13.50 3.65
N GLY A 140 6.74 -14.61 2.89
CA GLY A 140 6.24 -14.63 1.52
C GLY A 140 4.76 -14.23 1.44
N GLN A 141 3.91 -14.78 2.31
CA GLN A 141 2.49 -14.41 2.37
C GLN A 141 2.28 -12.93 2.69
N VAL A 142 3.09 -12.34 3.58
CA VAL A 142 3.04 -10.90 3.85
C VAL A 142 3.48 -10.09 2.62
N ALA A 143 4.54 -10.52 1.93
CA ALA A 143 5.01 -9.85 0.72
C ALA A 143 3.96 -9.87 -0.41
N ASP A 144 3.27 -11.00 -0.60
CA ASP A 144 2.17 -11.13 -1.55
C ASP A 144 1.01 -10.19 -1.18
N ALA A 145 0.63 -10.14 0.10
CA ALA A 145 -0.41 -9.24 0.59
C ALA A 145 -0.07 -7.77 0.37
N VAL A 146 1.17 -7.35 0.65
CA VAL A 146 1.65 -5.97 0.38
C VAL A 146 1.61 -5.66 -1.11
N THR A 147 1.98 -6.61 -1.97
CA THR A 147 1.92 -6.46 -3.43
C THR A 147 0.48 -6.27 -3.91
N GLN A 148 -0.47 -7.05 -3.37
CA GLN A 148 -1.89 -6.91 -3.71
C GLN A 148 -2.46 -5.57 -3.22
N ILE A 149 -2.14 -5.15 -1.99
CA ILE A 149 -2.55 -3.84 -1.45
C ILE A 149 -2.00 -2.71 -2.32
N LYS A 150 -0.74 -2.81 -2.77
CA LYS A 150 -0.13 -1.84 -3.68
C LYS A 150 -0.91 -1.75 -5.00
N ALA A 151 -1.24 -2.89 -5.60
CA ALA A 151 -2.00 -2.94 -6.85
C ALA A 151 -3.41 -2.34 -6.69
N GLN A 152 -4.14 -2.71 -5.63
CA GLN A 152 -5.47 -2.16 -5.34
C GLN A 152 -5.41 -0.66 -5.01
N GLY A 153 -4.39 -0.23 -4.28
CA GLY A 153 -4.15 1.19 -3.98
C GLY A 153 -3.90 2.02 -5.24
N GLN A 154 -3.12 1.48 -6.19
CA GLN A 154 -2.91 2.14 -7.48
C GLN A 154 -4.22 2.25 -8.26
N ALA A 155 -5.00 1.16 -8.36
CA ALA A 155 -6.29 1.17 -9.03
C ALA A 155 -7.26 2.18 -8.40
N LEU A 156 -7.29 2.29 -7.06
CA LEU A 156 -8.09 3.29 -6.36
C LEU A 156 -7.62 4.71 -6.68
N LYS A 157 -6.31 4.96 -6.71
CA LYS A 157 -5.74 6.27 -7.06
C LYS A 157 -6.13 6.68 -8.49
N ASP A 158 -6.08 5.74 -9.43
CA ASP A 158 -6.49 5.97 -10.81
C ASP A 158 -8.00 6.30 -10.89
N LYS A 159 -8.84 5.57 -10.13
CA LYS A 159 -10.28 5.84 -10.03
C LYS A 159 -10.61 7.17 -9.38
N VAL A 160 -9.87 7.59 -8.36
CA VAL A 160 -10.02 8.91 -7.74
C VAL A 160 -9.62 10.02 -8.71
N ALA A 161 -8.55 9.83 -9.48
CA ALA A 161 -8.16 10.78 -10.52
C ALA A 161 -9.20 10.88 -11.64
N GLU A 162 -9.78 9.74 -12.06
CA GLU A 162 -10.89 9.68 -13.01
C GLU A 162 -12.14 10.41 -12.46
N LEU A 163 -12.54 10.13 -11.22
CA LEU A 163 -13.63 10.85 -10.55
C LEU A 163 -13.36 12.35 -10.48
N GLN A 164 -12.14 12.75 -10.11
CA GLN A 164 -11.78 14.16 -10.02
C GLN A 164 -11.86 14.85 -11.38
N TYR A 165 -11.41 14.18 -12.45
CA TYR A 165 -11.58 14.63 -13.83
C TYR A 165 -13.06 14.80 -14.23
N LEU A 166 -13.93 13.88 -13.77
CA LEU A 166 -15.37 13.96 -14.03
C LEU A 166 -16.11 15.00 -13.18
N THR A 167 -15.59 15.34 -12.00
CA THR A 167 -16.25 16.31 -11.09
C THR A 167 -15.76 17.74 -11.24
N ASP A 168 -14.49 17.95 -11.65
CA ASP A 168 -13.89 19.28 -11.78
C ASP A 168 -13.99 19.81 -13.23
N ILE A 169 -15.18 19.65 -13.80
CA ILE A 169 -15.49 20.19 -15.12
C ILE A 169 -15.66 21.70 -14.96
N ASN A 170 -14.72 22.47 -15.48
CA ASN A 170 -14.75 23.94 -15.41
C ASN A 170 -14.93 24.62 -16.76
N ASP A 171 -14.84 23.85 -17.86
CA ASP A 171 -14.98 24.35 -19.22
C ASP A 171 -15.89 23.44 -20.08
N SER A 172 -16.61 24.07 -21.00
CA SER A 172 -17.54 23.40 -21.92
C SER A 172 -16.88 22.35 -22.82
N THR A 173 -15.59 22.50 -23.14
CA THR A 173 -14.81 21.56 -23.97
C THR A 173 -14.52 20.27 -23.20
N GLN A 174 -14.11 20.36 -21.93
CA GLN A 174 -14.04 19.20 -21.03
C GLN A 174 -15.38 18.49 -20.91
N LEU A 175 -16.48 19.23 -20.69
CA LEU A 175 -17.82 18.66 -20.63
C LEU A 175 -18.18 17.89 -21.91
N PHE A 176 -17.95 18.48 -23.09
CA PHE A 176 -18.26 17.81 -24.36
C PHE A 176 -17.43 16.55 -24.60
N ASN A 177 -16.17 16.53 -24.15
CA ASN A 177 -15.34 15.34 -24.27
C ASN A 177 -15.85 14.21 -23.37
N ILE A 178 -16.33 14.54 -22.17
CA ILE A 178 -16.95 13.60 -21.24
C ILE A 178 -18.28 13.07 -21.78
N LEU A 179 -19.17 13.95 -22.26
CA LEU A 179 -20.48 13.56 -22.80
C LEU A 179 -20.39 12.70 -24.07
N LYS A 180 -19.28 12.83 -24.82
CA LYS A 180 -18.97 11.97 -25.98
C LYS A 180 -18.47 10.58 -25.59
N SER A 181 -18.13 10.35 -24.34
CA SER A 181 -17.70 9.02 -23.91
C SER A 181 -18.87 8.04 -24.01
N PRO A 182 -18.65 6.84 -24.58
CA PRO A 182 -19.70 5.85 -24.81
C PRO A 182 -20.38 5.36 -23.51
N GLU A 183 -19.73 5.57 -22.37
CA GLU A 183 -20.20 5.22 -21.03
C GLU A 183 -21.46 5.98 -20.60
N TYR A 184 -21.71 7.18 -21.15
CA TYR A 184 -22.87 8.01 -20.79
C TYR A 184 -24.10 7.74 -21.67
N GLY A 185 -23.99 6.83 -22.65
CA GLY A 185 -25.13 6.38 -23.46
C GLY A 185 -25.78 7.47 -24.34
N LEU A 186 -25.14 8.64 -24.50
CA LEU A 186 -25.64 9.71 -25.35
C LEU A 186 -25.30 9.42 -26.80
N SER A 187 -26.30 9.54 -27.69
CA SER A 187 -26.06 9.44 -29.12
C SER A 187 -25.37 10.70 -29.66
N ALA A 188 -24.72 10.59 -30.81
CA ALA A 188 -24.13 11.76 -31.48
C ALA A 188 -25.18 12.86 -31.78
N ALA A 189 -26.44 12.48 -31.96
CA ALA A 189 -27.55 13.41 -32.14
C ALA A 189 -27.88 14.15 -30.83
N ASP A 190 -27.87 13.45 -29.69
CA ASP A 190 -28.12 14.06 -28.38
C ASP A 190 -27.04 15.07 -28.01
N ILE A 191 -25.78 14.73 -28.28
CA ILE A 191 -24.63 15.62 -28.03
C ILE A 191 -24.68 16.85 -28.95
N ALA A 192 -25.15 16.71 -30.19
CA ALA A 192 -25.27 17.82 -31.14
C ALA A 192 -26.35 18.86 -30.75
N MET A 193 -27.31 18.48 -29.89
CA MET A 193 -28.30 19.41 -29.34
C MET A 193 -27.71 20.31 -28.24
N ILE A 194 -26.62 19.90 -27.59
CA ILE A 194 -25.92 20.72 -26.60
C ILE A 194 -24.88 21.56 -27.35
N GLN A 195 -25.01 22.89 -27.31
CA GLN A 195 -24.12 23.79 -28.05
C GLN A 195 -23.65 24.95 -27.18
N LYS A 196 -22.57 25.58 -27.63
CA LYS A 196 -22.09 26.85 -27.06
C LYS A 196 -22.91 27.99 -27.65
N LYS A 197 -23.31 28.96 -26.82
CA LYS A 197 -23.98 30.19 -27.26
C LYS A 197 -23.13 30.97 -28.27
N THR A 198 -21.82 30.98 -28.07
CA THR A 198 -20.83 31.49 -29.02
C THR A 198 -19.70 30.48 -29.20
N SER A 199 -19.17 30.35 -30.42
CA SER A 199 -18.11 29.38 -30.74
C SER A 199 -16.81 29.62 -29.97
N SER A 200 -16.57 30.85 -29.51
CA SER A 200 -15.42 31.25 -28.70
C SER A 200 -15.61 31.06 -27.19
N SER A 201 -16.82 30.81 -26.69
CA SER A 201 -17.03 30.65 -25.25
C SER A 201 -16.52 29.29 -24.76
N THR A 202 -15.84 29.31 -23.63
CA THR A 202 -15.48 28.11 -22.87
C THR A 202 -16.28 27.97 -21.57
N SER A 203 -17.04 29.00 -21.20
CA SER A 203 -17.85 29.03 -19.98
C SER A 203 -18.99 28.01 -20.03
N LEU A 204 -19.14 27.23 -18.95
CA LEU A 204 -20.26 26.31 -18.79
C LEU A 204 -21.62 27.03 -18.75
N LYS A 205 -21.64 28.28 -18.30
CA LYS A 205 -22.87 29.10 -18.22
C LYS A 205 -23.40 29.53 -19.59
N ASP A 206 -22.57 29.42 -20.61
CA ASP A 206 -22.92 29.77 -22.00
C ASP A 206 -23.29 28.52 -22.82
N LEU A 207 -23.48 27.37 -22.17
CA LEU A 207 -24.09 26.20 -22.80
C LEU A 207 -25.58 26.45 -22.99
N VAL A 208 -26.09 25.98 -24.12
CA VAL A 208 -27.51 26.07 -24.49
C VAL A 208 -27.97 24.76 -25.12
N TRP A 209 -29.25 24.45 -24.95
CA TRP A 209 -29.92 23.38 -25.67
C TRP A 209 -30.51 23.95 -26.96
N LYS A 210 -30.12 23.40 -28.12
CA LYS A 210 -30.63 23.78 -29.45
C LYS A 210 -31.32 22.60 -30.11
N THR A 211 -32.61 22.75 -30.40
CA THR A 211 -33.35 21.81 -31.27
C THR A 211 -33.27 22.22 -32.75
N SER A 212 -32.86 23.46 -33.04
CA SER A 212 -32.56 24.04 -34.37
C SER A 212 -31.77 25.35 -34.23
N ASN A 213 -31.27 25.94 -35.33
CA ASN A 213 -30.48 27.19 -35.32
C ASN A 213 -31.20 28.43 -34.75
N THR A 214 -32.50 28.37 -34.48
CA THR A 214 -33.31 29.52 -34.08
C THR A 214 -33.95 29.42 -32.70
N ASN A 215 -33.97 28.24 -32.07
CA ASN A 215 -34.59 28.03 -30.76
C ASN A 215 -33.52 27.52 -29.77
N GLU A 216 -33.03 28.44 -28.94
CA GLU A 216 -32.07 28.16 -27.88
C GLU A 216 -32.77 28.22 -26.52
N MET A 217 -32.57 27.19 -25.69
CA MET A 217 -32.95 27.23 -24.27
C MET A 217 -31.66 27.27 -23.44
N SER A 218 -31.55 28.25 -22.56
CA SER A 218 -30.48 28.29 -21.57
C SER A 218 -30.68 27.16 -20.57
N PHE A 219 -29.60 26.48 -20.17
CA PHE A 219 -29.67 25.52 -19.08
C PHE A 219 -29.99 26.17 -17.73
N ASN A 220 -29.82 27.49 -17.60
CA ASN A 220 -30.21 28.23 -16.39
C ASN A 220 -31.71 28.58 -16.35
N ASP A 221 -32.44 28.40 -17.46
CA ASP A 221 -33.87 28.70 -17.56
C ASP A 221 -34.74 27.44 -17.39
N LEU A 222 -34.10 26.27 -17.19
CA LEU A 222 -34.71 24.96 -16.91
C LEU A 222 -34.67 24.65 -15.42
#